data_AF-A0A4R3K3K8-F1
#
_entry.id   AF-A0A4R3K3K8-F1
#
_cell.length_a   1.000
_cell.length_b   1.000
_cell.length_c   1.000
_cell.angle_alpha   90.00
_cell.angle_beta   90.00
_cell.angle_gamma   90.00
#
_symmetry.space_group_name_H-M   'P 1'
#
loop_
_entity.id
_entity.type
_entity.pdbx_description
1 polymer ?
#
loop_
_entity_poly.entity_id
_entity_poly.type
_entity_poly.pdbx_seq_one_letter_code
_entity_poly.pdbx_strand_id
1 'polypeptide(L)'
;MIHKCKKQIFLVIAAAIVLTGCGSKVSTVSDTPGISSDIVSVEDIPDYSGEASVEVNDNEPYFTEEEKENTTSFESYSSLDSLGRWQIMWKRPIIMCCTG
;
A
#
# COMPACT_ATOMS: atom_id res chain seq x y z
N MET A 1 29.14 29.90 -45.83
CA MET A 1 29.22 29.62 -44.37
C MET A 1 27.89 29.14 -43.74
N ILE A 2 26.72 29.52 -44.29
CA ILE A 2 25.38 29.19 -43.73
C ILE A 2 25.02 27.69 -43.78
N HIS A 3 25.40 26.97 -44.84
CA HIS A 3 25.13 25.52 -44.98
C HIS A 3 25.90 24.65 -43.97
N LYS A 4 27.07 25.11 -43.51
CA LYS A 4 27.93 24.40 -42.55
C LYS A 4 27.34 24.49 -41.14
N CYS A 5 26.76 25.63 -40.77
CA CYS A 5 25.99 25.81 -39.53
C CYS A 5 24.68 25.00 -39.52
N LYS A 6 23.92 24.98 -40.63
CA LYS A 6 22.68 24.17 -40.70
C LYS A 6 22.92 22.66 -40.56
N LYS A 7 23.98 22.13 -41.19
CA LYS A 7 24.35 20.71 -41.06
C LYS A 7 24.77 20.34 -39.64
N GLN A 8 25.50 21.23 -38.95
CA GLN A 8 25.93 21.01 -37.56
C GLN A 8 24.75 21.09 -36.58
N ILE A 9 23.84 22.05 -36.77
CA ILE A 9 22.64 22.18 -35.93
C ILE A 9 21.71 20.95 -36.11
N PHE A 10 21.54 20.44 -37.32
CA PHE A 10 20.73 19.24 -37.59
C PHE A 10 21.32 17.97 -36.94
N LEU A 11 22.65 17.84 -36.92
CA LEU A 11 23.35 16.68 -36.35
C LEU A 11 23.22 16.64 -34.81
N VAL A 12 23.23 17.81 -34.15
CA VAL A 12 23.05 17.93 -32.70
C VAL A 12 21.61 17.59 -32.27
N ILE A 13 20.61 18.02 -33.05
CA ILE A 13 19.19 17.74 -32.75
C ILE A 13 18.89 16.23 -32.90
N ALA A 14 19.44 15.59 -33.93
CA ALA A 14 19.26 14.15 -34.12
C ALA A 14 19.89 13.31 -33.00
N ALA A 15 21.01 13.74 -32.42
CA ALA A 15 21.67 13.05 -31.31
C ALA A 15 20.89 13.15 -29.98
N ALA A 16 20.15 14.25 -29.76
CA ALA A 16 19.37 14.45 -28.54
C ALA A 16 18.13 13.53 -28.46
N ILE A 17 17.57 13.14 -29.60
CA ILE A 17 16.34 12.31 -29.68
C ILE A 17 16.61 10.85 -29.27
N VAL A 18 17.85 10.37 -29.38
CA VAL A 18 18.21 8.97 -29.09
C VAL A 18 18.42 8.71 -27.59
N LEU A 19 18.48 9.75 -26.75
CA LEU A 19 18.79 9.63 -25.32
C LEU A 19 17.55 9.52 -24.40
N THR A 20 16.34 9.53 -24.94
CA THR A 20 15.11 9.38 -24.13
C THR A 20 14.46 8.03 -24.40
N GLY A 21 14.99 6.99 -23.75
CA GLY A 21 14.37 5.66 -23.70
C GLY A 21 14.28 5.18 -22.26
N CYS A 22 13.07 5.10 -21.71
CA CYS A 22 12.78 4.34 -20.49
C CYS A 22 11.66 3.37 -20.83
N GLY A 23 11.97 2.07 -20.87
CA GLY A 23 11.01 1.00 -21.10
C GLY A 23 11.09 0.00 -19.97
N SER A 24 10.26 0.16 -18.94
CA SER A 24 10.13 -0.83 -17.87
C SER A 24 9.36 -2.05 -18.40
N LYS A 25 10.00 -3.21 -18.34
CA LYS A 25 9.36 -4.50 -18.62
C LYS A 25 8.41 -4.82 -17.45
N VAL A 26 7.11 -4.92 -17.74
CA VAL A 26 6.12 -5.50 -16.83
C VAL A 26 6.41 -7.00 -16.71
N SER A 27 6.82 -7.43 -15.52
CA SER A 27 6.78 -8.83 -15.12
C SER A 27 5.38 -9.10 -14.60
N THR A 28 4.61 -9.91 -15.34
CA THR A 28 3.35 -10.48 -14.90
C THR A 28 3.61 -11.36 -13.67
N VAL A 29 3.05 -10.96 -12.54
CA VAL A 29 3.07 -11.69 -11.27
C VAL A 29 2.17 -12.92 -11.42
N SER A 30 2.76 -14.11 -11.26
CA SER A 30 2.02 -15.34 -11.00
C SER A 30 2.21 -15.74 -9.54
N ASP A 31 1.07 -15.98 -8.91
CA ASP A 31 0.83 -16.79 -7.70
C ASP A 31 1.25 -16.19 -6.34
N THR A 32 0.27 -15.61 -5.65
CA THR A 32 0.23 -15.55 -4.17
C THR A 32 -1.02 -16.30 -3.68
N PRO A 33 -0.90 -17.31 -2.80
CA PRO A 33 -2.03 -18.12 -2.36
C PRO A 33 -2.87 -17.42 -1.29
N GLY A 34 -4.20 -17.42 -1.49
CA GLY A 34 -5.19 -17.68 -0.44
C GLY A 34 -5.27 -16.71 0.74
N ILE A 35 -5.59 -15.45 0.51
CA ILE A 35 -6.31 -14.64 1.50
C ILE A 35 -7.77 -14.62 1.05
N SER A 36 -8.65 -15.28 1.80
CA SER A 36 -10.09 -15.02 1.71
C SER A 36 -10.32 -13.60 2.20
N SER A 37 -10.17 -12.64 1.30
CA SER A 37 -10.63 -11.29 1.56
C SER A 37 -12.14 -11.34 1.39
N ASP A 38 -12.88 -11.11 2.48
CA ASP A 38 -14.21 -10.54 2.32
C ASP A 38 -13.99 -9.19 1.65
N ILE A 39 -14.15 -9.19 0.33
CA ILE A 39 -14.04 -7.99 -0.50
C ILE A 39 -15.28 -7.18 -0.15
N VAL A 40 -15.09 -6.12 0.65
CA VAL A 40 -16.12 -5.10 0.85
C VAL A 40 -16.43 -4.50 -0.52
N SER A 41 -17.67 -4.66 -0.96
CA SER A 41 -18.12 -4.08 -2.21
C SER A 41 -18.38 -2.58 -2.00
N VAL A 42 -18.30 -1.78 -3.05
CA VAL A 42 -18.52 -0.32 -2.91
C VAL A 42 -19.96 -0.04 -2.47
N GLU A 43 -20.89 -0.92 -2.85
CA GLU A 43 -22.29 -0.91 -2.46
C GLU A 43 -22.51 -1.14 -0.95
N ASP A 44 -21.55 -1.76 -0.26
CA ASP A 44 -21.63 -2.04 1.18
C ASP A 44 -21.17 -0.86 2.04
N ILE A 45 -20.58 0.17 1.42
CA ILE A 45 -20.14 1.40 2.11
C ILE A 45 -21.33 2.37 2.19
N PRO A 46 -21.78 2.78 3.39
CA PRO A 46 -22.90 3.69 3.52
C PRO A 46 -22.56 5.10 3.01
N ASP A 47 -23.60 5.85 2.63
CA ASP A 47 -23.46 7.27 2.31
C ASP A 47 -22.90 8.06 3.51
N TYR A 48 -22.19 9.14 3.21
CA TYR A 48 -21.61 10.01 4.22
C TYR A 48 -22.70 10.61 5.14
N SER A 49 -22.62 10.29 6.43
CA SER A 49 -23.64 10.65 7.44
C SER A 49 -23.44 12.03 8.09
N GLY A 50 -22.37 12.76 7.76
CA GLY A 50 -21.96 14.01 8.42
C GLY A 50 -20.86 13.83 9.46
N GLU A 51 -20.52 12.59 9.83
CA GLU A 51 -19.45 12.27 10.77
C GLU A 51 -18.19 11.75 10.04
N ALA A 52 -17.01 12.05 10.59
CA ALA A 52 -15.73 11.65 9.99
C ALA A 52 -15.42 10.14 10.15
N SER A 53 -16.27 9.40 10.86
CA SER A 53 -16.11 7.97 11.15
C SER A 53 -17.43 7.23 10.93
N VAL A 54 -17.32 5.97 10.52
CA VAL A 54 -18.42 5.02 10.43
C VAL A 54 -18.20 3.90 11.44
N GLU A 55 -19.28 3.44 12.06
CA GLU A 55 -19.26 2.27 12.93
C GLU A 55 -19.12 1.00 12.10
N VAL A 56 -18.25 0.09 12.54
CA VAL A 56 -18.03 -1.22 11.92
C VAL A 56 -18.23 -2.29 12.98
N ASN A 57 -18.97 -3.34 12.64
CA ASN A 57 -19.27 -4.47 13.53
C ASN A 57 -19.81 -4.04 14.91
N ASP A 58 -20.78 -3.12 14.94
CA ASP A 58 -21.39 -2.61 16.19
C ASP A 58 -20.34 -2.08 17.21
N ASN A 59 -19.22 -1.57 16.69
CA ASN A 59 -18.07 -1.12 17.46
C ASN A 59 -17.47 -2.21 18.37
N GLU A 60 -17.72 -3.49 18.04
CA GLU A 60 -17.19 -4.67 18.70
C GLU A 60 -16.04 -5.26 17.85
N PRO A 61 -14.83 -5.47 18.40
CA PRO A 61 -13.76 -6.13 17.67
C PRO A 61 -13.94 -7.66 17.59
N TYR A 62 -13.51 -8.28 16.49
CA TYR A 62 -13.53 -9.74 16.31
C TYR A 62 -12.50 -10.54 17.15
N PHE A 63 -11.88 -9.93 18.17
CA PHE A 63 -10.87 -10.61 18.99
C PHE A 63 -11.50 -11.71 19.83
N THR A 64 -10.85 -12.87 19.85
CA THR A 64 -11.22 -13.99 20.71
C THR A 64 -10.90 -13.69 22.18
N GLU A 65 -11.55 -14.39 23.11
CA GLU A 65 -11.25 -14.24 24.55
C GLU A 65 -9.79 -14.61 24.87
N GLU A 66 -9.22 -15.63 24.21
CA GLU A 66 -7.81 -16.01 24.37
C GLU A 66 -6.85 -14.86 23.99
N GLU A 67 -7.14 -14.13 22.90
CA GLU A 67 -6.34 -12.99 22.46
C GLU A 67 -6.43 -11.81 23.44
N LYS A 68 -7.59 -11.63 24.10
CA LYS A 68 -7.82 -10.61 25.13
C LYS A 68 -7.11 -10.95 26.44
N GLU A 69 -7.08 -12.23 26.83
CA GLU A 69 -6.44 -12.70 28.07
C GLU A 69 -4.91 -12.72 28.00
N ASN A 70 -4.33 -12.70 26.80
CA ASN A 70 -2.88 -12.80 26.61
C ASN A 70 -2.14 -11.50 26.98
N THR A 71 -1.41 -11.52 28.10
CA THR A 71 -0.69 -10.37 28.66
C THR A 71 0.69 -10.10 28.06
N THR A 72 1.18 -10.96 27.16
CA THR A 72 2.52 -10.80 26.55
C THR A 72 2.47 -9.73 25.46
N SER A 73 3.19 -8.62 25.61
CA SER A 73 3.24 -7.60 24.55
C SER A 73 3.99 -8.08 23.30
N PHE A 74 3.50 -7.66 22.14
CA PHE A 74 4.22 -7.83 20.87
C PHE A 74 3.78 -6.78 19.85
N GLU A 75 4.61 -6.61 18.82
CA GLU A 75 4.30 -5.83 17.62
C GLU A 75 4.75 -6.62 16.38
N SER A 76 3.89 -6.69 15.36
CA SER A 76 4.16 -7.36 14.09
C SER A 76 3.68 -6.51 12.93
N TYR A 77 4.56 -6.31 11.95
CA TYR A 77 4.37 -5.45 10.80
C TYR A 77 4.28 -6.32 9.54
N SER A 78 3.37 -6.00 8.63
CA SER A 78 3.28 -6.70 7.34
C SER A 78 4.48 -6.40 6.44
N SER A 79 4.62 -7.19 5.38
CA SER A 79 5.48 -6.82 4.25
C SER A 79 5.03 -5.50 3.64
N LEU A 80 5.98 -4.80 3.02
CA LEU A 80 5.74 -3.58 2.28
C LEU A 80 5.10 -3.90 0.93
N ASP A 81 4.14 -3.08 0.51
CA ASP A 81 3.65 -3.08 -0.87
C ASP A 81 4.71 -2.51 -1.84
N SER A 82 4.39 -2.52 -3.14
CA SER A 82 5.29 -1.98 -4.19
C SER A 82 5.65 -0.49 -4.03
N LEU A 83 4.89 0.25 -3.21
CA LEU A 83 5.11 1.66 -2.90
C LEU A 83 5.82 1.87 -1.56
N GLY A 84 6.20 0.79 -0.86
CA GLY A 84 6.88 0.87 0.42
C GLY A 84 5.96 1.15 1.61
N ARG A 85 4.65 0.88 1.50
CA ARG A 85 3.67 1.09 2.58
C ARG A 85 3.38 -0.23 3.31
N TRP A 86 3.19 -0.17 4.62
CA TRP A 86 2.67 -1.30 5.39
C TRP A 86 1.17 -1.47 5.11
N GLN A 87 0.71 -2.72 5.07
CA GLN A 87 -0.69 -3.05 4.81
C GLN A 87 -1.44 -3.30 6.12
N ILE A 88 -0.90 -4.17 6.97
CA ILE A 88 -1.51 -4.55 8.25
C ILE A 88 -0.51 -4.41 9.38
N MET A 89 -1.03 -4.14 10.57
CA MET A 89 -0.28 -3.99 11.81
C MET A 89 -0.99 -4.76 12.91
N TRP A 90 -0.25 -5.60 13.61
CA TRP A 90 -0.74 -6.28 14.81
C TRP A 90 0.04 -5.79 16.01
N LYS A 91 -0.67 -5.34 17.04
CA LYS A 91 -0.06 -4.87 18.27
C LYS A 91 -0.91 -5.31 19.45
N ARG A 92 -0.27 -5.90 20.46
CA ARG A 92 -0.88 -6.07 21.78
C ARG A 92 -0.17 -5.17 22.78
N PRO A 93 -0.88 -4.19 23.39
CA PRO A 93 -0.33 -3.40 24.48
C PRO A 93 -0.17 -4.27 25.73
N ILE A 94 0.78 -3.93 26.61
CA ILE A 94 0.86 -4.56 27.94
C ILE A 94 -0.38 -4.12 28.71
N ILE A 95 -1.38 -4.99 28.83
CA ILE A 95 -2.43 -4.85 29.83
C ILE A 95 -1.76 -5.27 31.14
N MET A 96 -1.05 -4.34 31.76
CA MET A 96 -0.54 -4.53 33.11
C MET A 96 -1.78 -4.57 33.98
N CYS A 97 -2.30 -5.76 34.27
CA CYS A 97 -3.25 -5.92 35.36
C CYS A 97 -2.60 -5.25 36.56
N CYS A 98 -3.13 -4.10 36.98
CA CYS A 98 -2.90 -3.58 38.31
C CYS A 98 -3.49 -4.62 39.25
N THR A 99 -2.69 -5.61 39.63
CA THR A 99 -2.99 -6.52 40.72
C THR A 99 -3.16 -5.65 41.96
N GLY A 100 -4.41 -5.57 42.43
CA GLY A 100 -4.78 -4.94 43.70
C GLY A 100 -4.31 -5.74 44.90
#